data_AF-A0A3M8STN6-F1
#
_entry.id   AF-A0A3M8STN6-F1
#
_cell.length_a   1.000
_cell.length_b   1.000
_cell.length_c   1.000
_cell.angle_alpha   90.00
_cell.angle_beta   90.00
_cell.angle_gamma   90.00
#
_symmetry.space_group_name_H-M   'P 1'
#
loop_
_entity.id
_entity.type
_entity.pdbx_description
1 polymer ?
#
loop_
_entity_poly.entity_id
_entity_poly.type
_entity_poly.pdbx_seq_one_letter_code
_entity_poly.pdbx_strand_id
1 'polypeptide(L)'
;MANPHLEYHLQLLNHLRTILVALDEAEQVPEESHTLFLERFDELLTLLPQDPLESQYLGQDLICQVIQRYPQIAHLVPRDLLWFFGGDCLHYMPDEELELYQQLEERRYEAEQSGEAFDWHQQKRLMSQAQGDNTQH
;
A
#
# COMPACT_ATOMS: atom_id res chain seq x y z
N MET A 1 -1.42 15.93 -14.50
CA MET A 1 -0.15 16.01 -13.74
C MET A 1 0.03 14.65 -13.12
N ALA A 2 1.10 13.93 -13.44
CA ALA A 2 1.35 12.62 -12.84
C ALA A 2 1.47 12.85 -11.32
N ASN A 3 0.53 12.29 -10.56
CA ASN A 3 0.54 12.42 -9.11
C ASN A 3 1.84 11.79 -8.61
N PRO A 4 2.76 12.52 -7.95
CA PRO A 4 4.00 11.95 -7.41
C PRO A 4 3.73 10.79 -6.45
N HIS A 5 2.55 10.79 -5.82
CA HIS A 5 2.04 9.65 -5.07
C HIS A 5 1.88 8.39 -5.92
N LEU A 6 1.37 8.49 -7.14
CA LEU A 6 1.11 7.32 -7.98
C LEU A 6 2.41 6.59 -8.36
N GLU A 7 3.46 7.33 -8.74
CA GLU A 7 4.76 6.72 -9.05
C GLU A 7 5.35 5.99 -7.85
N TYR A 8 5.23 6.58 -6.65
CA TYR A 8 5.65 5.94 -5.41
C TYR A 8 4.88 4.62 -5.16
N HIS A 9 3.55 4.61 -5.29
CA HIS A 9 2.76 3.39 -5.13
C HIS A 9 3.10 2.34 -6.19
N LEU A 10 3.38 2.75 -7.44
CA LEU A 10 3.84 1.84 -8.49
C LEU A 10 5.20 1.19 -8.16
N GLN A 11 6.12 1.93 -7.55
CA GLN A 11 7.38 1.37 -7.07
C GLN A 11 7.16 0.34 -5.95
N LEU A 12 6.27 0.64 -5.00
CA LEU A 12 5.89 -0.29 -3.94
C LEU A 12 5.27 -1.58 -4.49
N LEU A 13 4.35 -1.46 -5.46
CA LEU A 13 3.74 -2.60 -6.13
C LEU A 13 4.79 -3.43 -6.89
N ASN A 14 5.72 -2.80 -7.60
CA ASN A 14 6.82 -3.51 -8.27
C ASN A 14 7.70 -4.27 -7.27
N HIS A 15 8.01 -3.66 -6.13
CA HIS A 15 8.78 -4.33 -5.08
C HIS A 15 8.04 -5.57 -4.55
N LEU A 16 6.73 -5.44 -4.30
CA LEU A 16 5.89 -6.56 -3.87
C LEU A 16 5.86 -7.68 -4.93
N ARG A 17 5.75 -7.32 -6.22
CA ARG A 17 5.84 -8.27 -7.33
C ARG A 17 7.16 -9.04 -7.32
N THR A 18 8.29 -8.38 -7.10
CA THR A 18 9.60 -9.06 -7.01
C THR A 18 9.63 -10.07 -5.87
N ILE A 19 9.05 -9.72 -4.72
CA ILE A 19 8.93 -10.65 -3.58
C ILE A 19 8.07 -11.85 -3.95
N LEU A 20 6.91 -11.62 -4.58
CA LEU A 20 6.00 -12.70 -5.01
C LEU A 20 6.67 -13.68 -5.99
N VAL A 21 7.43 -13.17 -6.96
CA VAL A 21 8.20 -14.02 -7.89
C VAL A 21 9.26 -14.85 -7.14
N ALA A 22 9.95 -14.25 -6.18
CA ALA A 22 10.93 -14.98 -5.37
C ALA A 22 10.29 -16.04 -4.46
N LEU A 23 9.02 -15.86 -4.07
CA LEU A 23 8.26 -16.84 -3.30
C LEU A 23 7.84 -18.04 -4.14
N ASP A 24 7.48 -17.83 -5.41
CA ASP A 24 7.17 -18.91 -6.35
C ASP A 24 8.32 -19.93 -6.45
N GLU A 25 9.56 -19.44 -6.48
CA GLU A 25 10.75 -20.29 -6.51
C GLU A 25 10.99 -21.05 -5.19
N ALA A 26 10.46 -20.54 -4.07
CA ALA A 26 10.74 -21.03 -2.72
C ALA A 26 9.64 -21.95 -2.14
N GLU A 27 8.39 -21.83 -2.60
CA GLU A 27 7.24 -22.51 -2.01
C GLU A 27 6.54 -23.52 -2.95
N GLN A 28 5.96 -24.56 -2.35
CA GLN A 28 5.05 -25.51 -3.02
C GLN A 28 3.62 -24.96 -3.13
N VAL A 29 3.46 -23.75 -3.68
CA VAL A 29 2.12 -23.25 -4.06
C VAL A 29 1.71 -23.95 -5.36
N PRO A 30 0.43 -24.30 -5.57
CA PRO A 30 -0.01 -24.79 -6.87
C PRO A 30 0.30 -23.76 -7.97
N GLU A 31 1.28 -24.07 -8.81
CA GLU A 31 1.88 -23.21 -9.86
C GLU A 31 0.83 -22.48 -10.73
N GLU A 32 -0.28 -23.15 -11.05
CA GLU A 32 -1.33 -22.62 -11.93
C GLU A 32 -2.03 -21.38 -11.33
N SER A 33 -2.26 -21.38 -10.01
CA SER A 33 -2.92 -20.26 -9.31
C SER A 33 -1.97 -19.09 -9.05
N HIS A 34 -0.67 -19.36 -8.92
CA HIS A 34 0.36 -18.32 -8.73
C HIS A 34 0.64 -17.59 -10.04
N THR A 35 0.80 -18.33 -11.15
CA THR A 35 1.08 -17.76 -12.48
C THR A 35 -0.02 -16.77 -12.88
N LEU A 36 -1.29 -17.18 -12.79
CA LEU A 36 -2.42 -16.31 -13.12
C LEU A 36 -2.48 -15.07 -12.20
N PHE A 37 -2.11 -15.23 -10.93
CA PHE A 37 -2.07 -14.12 -9.98
C PHE A 37 -1.00 -13.10 -10.36
N LEU A 38 0.21 -13.55 -10.74
CA LEU A 38 1.26 -12.67 -11.22
C LEU A 38 0.85 -11.95 -12.52
N GLU A 39 0.19 -12.63 -13.45
CA GLU A 39 -0.33 -12.00 -14.68
C GLU A 39 -1.34 -10.89 -14.37
N ARG A 40 -2.28 -11.15 -13.44
CA ARG A 40 -3.24 -10.13 -12.97
C ARG A 40 -2.56 -8.96 -12.25
N PHE A 41 -1.50 -9.24 -11.50
CA PHE A 41 -0.72 -8.20 -10.83
C PHE A 41 0.05 -7.33 -11.84
N ASP A 42 0.58 -7.93 -12.91
CA ASP A 42 1.24 -7.22 -14.01
C ASP A 42 0.24 -6.36 -14.81
N GLU A 43 -0.96 -6.90 -15.03
CA GLU A 43 -2.09 -6.17 -15.60
C GLU A 43 -2.45 -4.94 -14.75
N LEU A 44 -2.55 -5.09 -13.42
CA LEU A 44 -2.78 -3.97 -12.49
C LEU A 44 -1.70 -2.88 -12.65
N LEU A 45 -0.42 -3.25 -12.67
CA LEU A 45 0.69 -2.29 -12.82
C LEU A 45 0.59 -1.48 -14.11
N THR A 46 0.06 -2.10 -15.18
CA THR A 46 -0.12 -1.48 -16.48
C THR A 46 -1.39 -0.62 -16.54
N LEU A 47 -2.48 -1.08 -15.92
CA LEU A 47 -3.77 -0.39 -15.91
C LEU A 47 -3.80 0.78 -14.94
N LEU A 48 -3.11 0.71 -13.80
CA LEU A 48 -3.13 1.75 -12.76
C LEU A 48 -2.85 3.17 -13.27
N PRO A 49 -1.85 3.41 -14.15
CA PRO A 49 -1.63 4.74 -14.73
C PRO A 49 -2.61 5.11 -15.86
N GLN A 50 -3.31 4.14 -16.47
CA GLN A 50 -4.27 4.35 -17.56
C GLN A 50 -5.68 4.63 -17.05
N ASP A 51 -6.18 3.75 -16.17
CA ASP A 51 -7.50 3.82 -15.56
C ASP A 51 -7.39 3.58 -14.03
N PRO A 52 -7.21 4.64 -13.23
CA PRO A 52 -6.99 4.49 -11.80
C PRO A 52 -8.23 4.01 -11.05
N LEU A 53 -9.43 4.19 -11.62
CA LEU A 53 -10.68 3.81 -10.96
C LEU A 53 -10.90 2.30 -11.06
N GLU A 54 -10.79 1.71 -12.25
CA GLU A 54 -10.89 0.26 -12.43
C GLU A 54 -9.76 -0.47 -11.70
N SER A 55 -8.55 0.10 -11.78
CA SER A 55 -7.37 -0.44 -11.11
C SER A 55 -7.44 -0.37 -9.58
N GLN A 56 -8.22 0.56 -9.01
CA GLN A 56 -8.44 0.60 -7.57
C GLN A 56 -9.13 -0.67 -7.07
N TYR A 57 -10.20 -1.09 -7.74
CA TYR A 57 -10.93 -2.31 -7.38
C TYR A 57 -10.08 -3.56 -7.60
N LEU A 58 -9.38 -3.64 -8.74
CA LEU A 58 -8.50 -4.77 -9.04
C LEU A 58 -7.35 -4.86 -8.02
N GLY A 59 -6.74 -3.72 -7.69
CA GLY A 59 -5.63 -3.67 -6.75
C GLY A 59 -6.06 -3.98 -5.32
N GLN A 60 -7.22 -3.52 -4.88
CA GLN A 60 -7.79 -3.89 -3.59
C GLN A 60 -7.95 -5.42 -3.46
N ASP A 61 -8.58 -6.05 -4.45
CA ASP A 61 -8.80 -7.50 -4.47
C ASP A 61 -7.45 -8.25 -4.48
N LEU A 62 -6.51 -7.83 -5.32
CA LEU A 62 -5.18 -8.43 -5.40
C LEU A 62 -4.40 -8.30 -4.08
N ILE A 63 -4.38 -7.13 -3.45
CA ILE A 63 -3.65 -6.90 -2.19
C ILE A 63 -4.27 -7.73 -1.05
N CYS A 64 -5.60 -7.78 -0.94
CA CYS A 64 -6.27 -8.67 0.01
C CYS A 64 -5.91 -10.14 -0.24
N GLN A 65 -5.92 -10.58 -1.51
CA GLN A 65 -5.49 -11.92 -1.88
C GLN A 65 -4.02 -12.20 -1.54
N VAL A 66 -3.09 -11.24 -1.71
CA VAL A 66 -1.68 -11.40 -1.29
C VAL A 66 -1.60 -11.71 0.19
N ILE A 67 -2.29 -10.94 1.03
CA ILE A 67 -2.22 -11.07 2.49
C ILE A 67 -2.83 -12.41 2.94
N GLN A 68 -3.94 -12.82 2.33
CA GLN A 68 -4.62 -14.08 2.65
C GLN A 68 -3.84 -15.30 2.18
N ARG A 69 -3.27 -15.24 0.97
CA ARG A 69 -2.54 -16.37 0.36
C ARG A 69 -1.12 -16.51 0.90
N TYR A 70 -0.45 -15.38 1.16
CA TYR A 70 0.94 -15.34 1.62
C TYR A 70 1.05 -14.60 2.97
N PRO A 71 0.56 -15.21 4.06
CA PRO A 71 0.62 -14.60 5.39
C PRO A 71 2.05 -14.27 5.83
N GLN A 72 3.05 -15.00 5.31
CA GLN A 72 4.46 -14.75 5.59
C GLN A 72 4.99 -13.43 5.03
N ILE A 73 4.40 -12.90 3.95
CA ILE A 73 4.76 -11.58 3.40
C ILE A 73 3.72 -10.51 3.70
N ALA A 74 2.66 -10.84 4.45
CA ALA A 74 1.66 -9.86 4.88
C ALA A 74 2.29 -8.66 5.59
N HIS A 75 3.35 -8.88 6.38
CA HIS A 75 4.09 -7.81 7.04
C HIS A 75 5.01 -7.02 6.11
N LEU A 76 5.31 -7.55 4.91
CA LEU A 76 6.09 -6.86 3.88
C LEU A 76 5.20 -5.97 3.00
N VAL A 77 3.87 -6.17 3.02
CA VAL A 77 2.93 -5.33 2.29
C VAL A 77 2.97 -3.91 2.89
N PRO A 78 3.40 -2.90 2.11
CA PRO A 78 3.54 -1.54 2.61
C PRO A 78 2.15 -0.95 2.91
N ARG A 79 2.04 -0.35 4.10
CA ARG A 79 0.81 0.26 4.61
C ARG A 79 0.27 1.38 3.73
N ASP A 80 1.16 2.07 3.02
CA ASP A 80 0.77 3.09 2.04
C ASP A 80 -0.10 2.49 0.92
N LEU A 81 0.12 1.23 0.52
CA LEU A 81 -0.78 0.56 -0.44
C LEU A 81 -2.13 0.24 0.17
N LEU A 82 -2.18 -0.22 1.42
CA LEU A 82 -3.45 -0.50 2.09
C LEU A 82 -4.32 0.76 2.19
N TRP A 83 -3.70 1.88 2.55
CA TRP A 83 -4.35 3.18 2.59
C TRP A 83 -4.77 3.66 1.19
N PHE A 84 -3.90 3.49 0.19
CA PHE A 84 -4.14 3.92 -1.18
C PHE A 84 -5.31 3.19 -1.86
N PHE A 85 -5.42 1.87 -1.68
CA PHE A 85 -6.53 1.07 -2.21
C PHE A 85 -7.78 1.18 -1.34
N GLY A 86 -7.61 1.34 -0.02
CA GLY A 86 -8.72 1.53 0.91
C GLY A 86 -9.68 0.32 1.00
N GLY A 87 -10.87 0.58 1.52
CA GLY A 87 -11.95 -0.40 1.73
C GLY A 87 -11.48 -1.64 2.49
N ASP A 88 -11.55 -2.83 1.87
CA ASP A 88 -11.22 -4.08 2.56
C ASP A 88 -9.74 -4.18 2.98
N CYS A 89 -8.84 -3.50 2.26
CA CYS A 89 -7.42 -3.43 2.65
C CYS A 89 -7.23 -2.75 4.02
N LEU A 90 -8.11 -1.84 4.41
CA LEU A 90 -8.04 -1.16 5.70
C LEU A 90 -8.32 -2.10 6.88
N HIS A 91 -9.01 -3.22 6.66
CA HIS A 91 -9.23 -4.23 7.70
C HIS A 91 -7.94 -4.92 8.15
N TYR A 92 -6.89 -4.86 7.32
CA TYR A 92 -5.56 -5.39 7.65
C TYR A 92 -4.66 -4.35 8.34
N MET A 93 -5.17 -3.13 8.55
CA MET A 93 -4.48 -2.06 9.25
C MET A 93 -5.07 -1.91 10.66
N PRO A 94 -4.24 -1.90 11.72
CA PRO A 94 -4.73 -1.65 13.07
C PRO A 94 -5.23 -0.21 13.23
N ASP A 95 -6.13 0.01 14.19
CA ASP A 95 -6.74 1.31 14.45
C ASP A 95 -5.70 2.43 14.65
N GLU A 96 -4.60 2.14 15.37
CA GLU A 96 -3.51 3.11 15.61
C GLU A 96 -2.87 3.62 14.31
N GLU A 97 -2.71 2.75 13.32
CA GLU A 97 -2.20 3.13 12.01
C GLU A 97 -3.26 3.92 11.22
N LEU A 98 -4.53 3.51 11.27
CA LEU A 98 -5.62 4.27 10.65
C LEU A 98 -5.70 5.70 11.21
N GLU A 99 -5.59 5.88 12.52
CA GLU A 99 -5.56 7.19 13.18
C GLU A 99 -4.36 8.03 12.72
N LEU A 100 -3.18 7.42 12.55
CA LEU A 100 -2.00 8.12 12.04
C LEU A 100 -2.22 8.58 10.59
N TYR A 101 -2.77 7.73 9.73
CA TYR A 101 -3.06 8.08 8.34
C TYR A 101 -4.16 9.14 8.21
N GLN A 102 -5.20 9.09 9.04
CA GLN A 102 -6.23 10.13 9.11
C GLN A 102 -5.62 11.49 9.49
N GLN A 103 -4.81 11.54 10.56
CA GLN A 103 -4.14 12.77 10.97
C GLN A 103 -3.18 13.31 9.90
N LEU A 104 -2.50 12.43 9.14
CA LEU A 104 -1.67 12.85 8.02
C LEU A 104 -2.48 13.53 6.92
N GLU A 105 -3.65 12.98 6.59
CA GLU A 105 -4.54 13.61 5.61
C GLU A 105 -5.10 14.94 6.09
N GLU A 106 -5.50 15.03 7.36
CA GLU A 106 -5.95 16.29 7.96
C GLU A 106 -4.87 17.36 7.84
N ARG A 107 -3.64 17.06 8.28
CA ARG A 107 -2.52 18.03 8.16
C ARG A 107 -2.18 18.37 6.72
N ARG A 108 -2.27 17.40 5.80
CA ARG A 108 -2.08 17.66 4.36
C ARG A 108 -3.10 18.68 3.88
N TYR A 109 -4.36 18.47 4.26
CA TYR A 109 -5.46 19.36 3.88
C TYR A 109 -5.31 20.75 4.49
N GLU A 110 -4.92 20.86 5.76
CA GLU A 110 -4.63 22.14 6.42
C GLU A 110 -3.48 22.90 5.75
N ALA A 111 -2.40 22.19 5.41
CA ALA A 111 -1.26 22.77 4.70
C ALA A 111 -1.64 23.20 3.27
N GLU A 112 -2.44 22.41 2.55
CA GLU A 112 -2.96 22.77 1.22
C GLU A 112 -3.85 24.02 1.28
N GLN A 113 -4.74 24.11 2.27
CA GLN A 113 -5.56 25.30 2.50
C GLN A 113 -4.71 26.54 2.85
N SER A 114 -3.63 26.35 3.60
CA SER A 114 -2.71 27.42 4.01
C SER A 114 -1.68 27.77 2.92
N GLY A 115 -1.58 26.97 1.85
CA GLY A 115 -0.60 27.11 0.79
C GLY A 115 0.83 26.74 1.21
N GLU A 116 0.99 25.94 2.27
CA GLU A 116 2.27 25.47 2.78
C GLU A 116 2.73 24.18 2.06
N ALA A 117 4.05 24.01 1.94
CA ALA A 117 4.60 22.77 1.42
C ALA A 117 4.40 21.64 2.45
N PHE A 118 3.70 20.58 2.04
CA PHE A 118 3.44 19.42 2.90
C PHE A 118 4.24 18.21 2.42
N ASP A 119 5.17 17.74 3.26
CA ASP A 119 5.98 16.56 3.00
C ASP A 119 5.38 15.32 3.70
N TRP A 120 4.62 14.51 2.95
CA TRP A 120 3.92 13.32 3.48
C TRP A 120 4.87 12.36 4.21
N HIS A 121 6.01 12.01 3.61
CA HIS A 121 6.97 11.07 4.20
C HIS A 121 7.66 11.64 5.45
N GLN A 122 7.93 12.94 5.47
CA GLN A 122 8.52 13.58 6.65
C GLN A 122 7.51 13.58 7.80
N GLN A 123 6.28 13.99 7.52
CA GLN A 123 5.23 14.07 8.53
C GLN A 123 4.89 12.70 9.11
N LYS A 124 4.81 11.68 8.24
CA LYS A 124 4.60 10.28 8.64
C LYS A 124 5.68 9.81 9.61
N ARG A 125 6.97 10.03 9.28
CA ARG A 125 8.08 9.64 10.19
C ARG A 125 8.01 10.35 11.53
N LEU A 126 7.69 11.65 11.54
CA LEU A 126 7.55 12.43 12.77
C LEU A 126 6.41 11.90 13.64
N MET A 127 5.25 11.59 13.04
CA MET A 127 4.11 11.03 13.75
C MET A 127 4.37 9.61 14.28
N SER A 128 4.96 8.73 13.46
CA SER A 128 5.30 7.37 13.90
C SER A 128 6.32 7.37 15.04
N GLN A 129 7.28 8.32 15.05
CA GLN A 129 8.21 8.50 16.16
C GLN A 129 7.50 9.03 17.42
N ALA A 130 6.58 9.98 17.27
CA ALA A 130 5.83 10.53 18.39
C ALA A 130 4.89 9.49 19.04
N GLN A 131 4.27 8.62 18.25
CA GLN A 131 3.43 7.53 18.76
C GLN A 131 4.25 6.45 19.49
N GLY A 132 5.44 6.10 18.98
CA GLY A 132 6.31 5.13 19.63
C GLY A 132 6.94 5.59 20.95
N ASP A 133 7.17 6.90 21.11
CA ASP A 133 7.69 7.49 22.37
C ASP A 133 6.60 7.56 23.45
N ASN A 134 5.34 7.75 23.06
CA ASN A 134 4.21 7.85 23.99
C ASN A 134 3.81 6.50 24.64
N THR A 135 4.33 5.36 24.16
CA THR A 135 4.11 4.04 24.76
C THR A 135 5.07 3.73 25.92
N GLN A 136 6.01 4.64 26.24
CA GLN A 136 7.07 4.41 27.23
C GLN A 136 6.98 5.21 28.54
N HIS A 137 5.87 5.89 28.85
CA HIS A 137 5.70 6.64 30.11
C HIS A 137 4.57 6.16 31.01
#